data_AF-A0A1F2QFW2-F1
#
_entry.id   AF-A0A1F2QFW2-F1
#
_cell.length_a   1.000
_cell.length_b   1.000
_cell.length_c   1.000
_cell.angle_alpha   90.00
_cell.angle_beta   90.00
_cell.angle_gamma   90.00
#
_symmetry.space_group_name_H-M   'P 1'
#
loop_
_entity.id
_entity.type
_entity.pdbx_description
1 polymer ?
#
loop_
_entity_poly.entity_id
_entity_poly.type
_entity_poly.pdbx_seq_one_letter_code
_entity_poly.pdbx_strand_id
1 'polypeptide(L)'
;MNPVVRQAFRGYSEPLEGRVPWAYLDVRGLVTVGVGCLIDPIVLSTRLRWVIGERRADVAEVAADFRRVKALPAGLAAAAYREPDGLRLTDLAIDDLMYRRLDMMAGVLADRFAAWDAWPADAQLGALSLAWACGPDLDGWPRFVSACRAQDWTRAAEEAQIDTTRNPGVRARNERHRVLFANAAATARNPLALDPGTLWWPLELVCS
;
A
#
# COMPACT_ATOMS: atom_id res chain seq x y z
N MET A 1 -6.84 11.51 7.14
CA MET A 1 -5.64 10.72 7.52
C MET A 1 -4.65 11.65 8.18
N ASN A 2 -3.96 11.19 9.21
CA ASN A 2 -2.92 11.94 9.91
C ASN A 2 -1.72 12.25 8.98
N PRO A 3 -1.22 13.50 8.92
CA PRO A 3 -0.07 13.87 8.11
C PRO A 3 1.19 13.03 8.34
N VAL A 4 1.46 12.59 9.58
CA VAL A 4 2.66 11.78 9.88
C VAL A 4 2.59 10.40 9.22
N VAL A 5 1.37 9.84 9.12
CA VAL A 5 1.13 8.56 8.42
C VAL A 5 1.39 8.73 6.94
N ARG A 6 0.88 9.81 6.34
CA ARG A 6 1.12 10.12 4.93
C ARG A 6 2.62 10.26 4.64
N GLN A 7 3.35 10.99 5.48
CA GLN A 7 4.79 11.21 5.31
C GLN A 7 5.59 9.90 5.43
N ALA A 8 5.25 9.06 6.42
CA ALA A 8 5.95 7.80 6.68
C ALA A 8 5.64 6.69 5.66
N PHE A 9 4.51 6.78 4.96
CA PHE A 9 3.99 5.67 4.14
C PHE A 9 4.99 5.15 3.10
N ARG A 10 5.78 6.04 2.45
CA ARG A 10 6.80 5.60 1.48
C ARG A 10 7.84 4.70 2.14
N GLY A 11 8.45 5.16 3.23
CA GLY A 11 9.47 4.41 3.96
C GLY A 11 8.94 3.12 4.57
N TYR A 12 7.64 3.07 4.88
CA TYR A 12 6.96 1.87 5.32
C TYR A 12 6.72 0.86 4.17
N SER A 13 6.13 1.31 3.06
CA SER A 13 5.63 0.43 2.00
C SER A 13 6.70 -0.01 1.00
N GLU A 14 7.67 0.86 0.70
CA GLU A 14 8.71 0.58 -0.31
C GLU A 14 9.54 -0.69 0.02
N PRO A 15 9.96 -0.97 1.26
CA PRO A 15 10.63 -2.22 1.60
C PRO A 15 9.77 -3.48 1.47
N LEU A 16 8.44 -3.36 1.41
CA LEU A 16 7.51 -4.48 1.28
C LEU A 16 7.17 -4.76 -0.19
N GLU A 17 7.00 -3.71 -0.98
CA GLU A 17 6.56 -3.78 -2.38
C GLU A 17 7.72 -3.77 -3.39
N GLY A 18 8.85 -3.19 -3.00
CA GLY A 18 9.89 -2.76 -3.92
C GLY A 18 9.50 -1.49 -4.69
N ARG A 19 10.47 -0.96 -5.44
CA ARG A 19 10.28 0.21 -6.31
C ARG A 19 10.64 -0.15 -7.75
N VAL A 20 9.62 -0.28 -8.59
CA VAL A 20 9.77 -0.76 -9.97
C VAL A 20 9.36 0.34 -10.96
N PRO A 21 10.29 0.95 -11.72
CA PRO A 21 9.95 2.06 -12.59
C PRO A 21 9.29 1.64 -13.91
N TRP A 22 9.26 0.35 -14.25
CA TRP A 22 8.59 -0.20 -15.45
C TRP A 22 7.34 -1.01 -15.06
N ALA A 23 6.43 -1.21 -16.01
CA ALA A 23 5.24 -2.03 -15.79
C ALA A 23 5.59 -3.52 -15.67
N TYR A 24 4.88 -4.24 -14.80
CA TYR A 24 4.99 -5.68 -14.59
C TYR A 24 3.62 -6.30 -14.29
N LEU A 25 3.51 -7.63 -14.34
CA LEU A 25 2.29 -8.33 -13.91
C LEU A 25 2.44 -8.85 -12.47
N ASP A 26 1.45 -8.57 -11.64
CA ASP A 26 1.35 -9.20 -10.32
C ASP A 26 0.95 -10.69 -10.43
N VAL A 27 0.83 -11.37 -9.28
CA VAL A 27 0.41 -12.77 -9.20
C VAL A 27 -1.03 -13.01 -9.69
N ARG A 28 -1.83 -11.95 -9.84
CA ARG A 28 -3.20 -12.00 -10.38
C ARG A 28 -3.22 -11.66 -11.88
N GLY A 29 -2.07 -11.42 -12.49
CA GLY A 29 -1.94 -11.04 -13.90
C GLY A 29 -2.39 -9.61 -14.18
N LEU A 30 -2.42 -8.73 -13.18
CA LEU A 30 -2.80 -7.33 -13.33
C LEU A 30 -1.56 -6.43 -13.49
N VAL A 31 -1.65 -5.44 -14.38
CA VAL A 31 -0.51 -4.55 -14.67
C VAL A 31 -0.26 -3.60 -13.50
N THR A 32 0.97 -3.60 -13.00
CA THR A 32 1.42 -2.89 -11.80
C THR A 32 2.71 -2.12 -12.09
N VAL A 33 2.97 -1.01 -11.39
CA VAL A 33 4.20 -0.21 -11.48
C VAL A 33 4.50 0.47 -10.14
N GLY A 34 5.71 0.99 -9.98
CA GLY A 34 6.12 1.83 -8.86
C GLY A 34 6.25 1.03 -7.58
N VAL A 35 5.59 1.51 -6.53
CA VAL A 35 5.50 0.84 -5.22
C VAL A 35 4.19 0.04 -5.15
N GLY A 36 4.07 -1.01 -5.97
CA GLY A 36 2.89 -1.88 -6.01
C GLY A 36 1.60 -1.20 -6.51
N CYS A 37 1.67 -0.15 -7.33
CA CYS A 37 0.51 0.57 -7.83
C CYS A 37 -0.10 -0.13 -9.06
N LEU A 38 -1.30 -0.72 -8.89
CA LEU A 38 -2.11 -1.24 -9.99
C LEU A 38 -2.48 -0.15 -11.00
N ILE A 39 -2.24 -0.39 -12.28
CA ILE A 39 -2.53 0.52 -13.40
C ILE A 39 -3.33 -0.18 -14.51
N ASP A 40 -4.16 -1.12 -14.09
CA ASP A 40 -5.06 -1.95 -14.90
C ASP A 40 -6.53 -1.51 -14.63
N PRO A 41 -7.35 -1.20 -15.66
CA PRO A 41 -7.12 -1.40 -17.10
C PRO A 41 -6.26 -0.31 -17.76
N ILE A 42 -5.89 -0.53 -19.02
CA ILE A 42 -4.96 0.30 -19.84
C ILE A 42 -5.18 1.82 -19.75
N VAL A 43 -6.41 2.27 -19.53
CA VAL A 43 -6.75 3.69 -19.32
C VAL A 43 -6.02 4.30 -18.12
N LEU A 44 -5.70 3.52 -17.09
CA LEU A 44 -4.95 4.00 -15.93
C LEU A 44 -3.47 4.19 -16.29
N SER A 45 -2.88 3.25 -17.04
CA SER A 45 -1.49 3.35 -17.51
C SER A 45 -1.28 4.56 -18.43
N THR A 46 -2.18 4.78 -19.39
CA THR A 46 -2.09 5.89 -20.37
C THR A 46 -2.21 7.29 -19.77
N ARG A 47 -2.66 7.43 -18.52
CA ARG A 47 -2.72 8.71 -17.80
C ARG A 47 -1.41 9.09 -17.12
N LEU A 48 -0.45 8.18 -17.03
CA LEU A 48 0.81 8.41 -16.33
C LEU A 48 1.83 9.11 -17.23
N ARG A 49 2.80 9.77 -16.60
CA ARG A 49 3.89 10.49 -17.29
C ARG A 49 5.07 9.55 -17.53
N TRP A 50 4.87 8.58 -18.40
CA TRP A 50 5.93 7.68 -18.84
C TRP A 50 6.99 8.41 -19.68
N VAL A 51 8.23 7.95 -19.57
CA VAL A 51 9.35 8.43 -20.36
C VAL A 51 10.11 7.28 -21.02
N ILE A 52 10.71 7.56 -22.17
CA ILE A 52 11.69 6.74 -22.88
C ILE A 52 12.96 7.59 -22.96
N GLY A 53 14.02 7.19 -22.24
CA GLY A 53 15.16 8.08 -21.99
C GLY A 53 14.70 9.33 -21.22
N GLU A 54 14.83 10.50 -21.85
CA GLU A 54 14.35 11.80 -21.33
C GLU A 54 13.05 12.28 -22.01
N ARG A 55 12.63 11.61 -23.10
CA ARG A 55 11.46 11.99 -23.88
C ARG A 55 10.19 11.46 -23.21
N ARG A 56 9.15 12.28 -23.14
CA ARG A 56 7.82 11.82 -22.74
C ARG A 56 7.26 10.85 -23.80
N ALA A 57 6.82 9.67 -23.35
CA ALA A 57 6.16 8.70 -24.21
C ALA A 57 4.75 9.17 -24.57
N ASP A 58 4.32 8.89 -25.81
CA ASP A 58 2.95 9.14 -26.24
C ASP A 58 1.98 8.02 -25.81
N VAL A 59 0.68 8.24 -26.02
CA VAL A 59 -0.36 7.29 -25.61
C VAL A 59 -0.26 5.96 -26.36
N ALA A 60 0.18 5.96 -27.62
CA ALA A 60 0.31 4.75 -28.43
C ALA A 60 1.48 3.89 -27.95
N GLU A 61 2.62 4.51 -27.63
CA GLU A 61 3.79 3.86 -27.02
C GLU A 61 3.41 3.20 -25.67
N VAL A 62 2.71 3.94 -24.80
CA VAL A 62 2.24 3.41 -23.51
C VAL A 62 1.27 2.25 -23.71
N ALA A 63 0.35 2.37 -24.66
CA ALA A 63 -0.62 1.32 -24.95
C ALA A 63 0.04 0.06 -25.55
N ALA A 64 1.10 0.22 -26.35
CA ALA A 64 1.87 -0.88 -26.90
C ALA A 64 2.61 -1.64 -25.79
N ASP A 65 3.30 -0.92 -24.89
CA ASP A 65 4.01 -1.54 -23.77
C ASP A 65 3.06 -2.23 -22.78
N PHE A 66 1.90 -1.62 -22.48
CA PHE A 66 0.87 -2.26 -21.66
C PHE A 66 0.45 -3.61 -22.26
N ARG A 67 0.21 -3.68 -23.57
CA ARG A 67 -0.15 -4.93 -24.26
C ARG A 67 0.99 -5.94 -24.27
N ARG A 68 2.23 -5.49 -24.48
CA ARG A 68 3.44 -6.32 -24.38
C ARG A 68 3.55 -6.98 -23.01
N VAL A 69 3.47 -6.18 -21.93
CA VAL A 69 3.50 -6.68 -20.54
C VAL A 69 2.35 -7.64 -20.28
N LYS A 70 1.13 -7.33 -20.74
CA LYS A 70 -0.04 -8.22 -20.62
C LYS A 70 0.09 -9.56 -21.33
N ALA A 71 0.91 -9.65 -22.37
CA ALA A 71 1.14 -10.88 -23.11
C ALA A 71 2.17 -11.82 -22.46
N LEU A 72 2.91 -11.34 -21.45
CA LEU A 72 3.89 -12.14 -20.71
C LEU A 72 3.22 -13.00 -19.63
N PRO A 73 3.86 -14.08 -19.16
CA PRO A 73 3.38 -14.84 -18.01
C PRO A 73 3.25 -13.95 -16.77
N ALA A 74 2.21 -14.17 -15.96
CA ALA A 74 1.99 -13.44 -14.71
C ALA A 74 2.91 -13.92 -13.58
N GLY A 75 3.17 -13.06 -12.59
CA GLY A 75 3.88 -13.43 -11.37
C GLY A 75 5.39 -13.69 -11.54
N LEU A 76 5.99 -13.28 -12.66
CA LEU A 76 7.45 -13.30 -12.80
C LEU A 76 8.09 -12.23 -11.90
N ALA A 77 9.39 -12.34 -11.66
CA ALA A 77 10.14 -11.26 -11.03
C ALA A 77 10.01 -9.98 -11.86
N ALA A 78 9.82 -8.83 -11.22
CA ALA A 78 9.60 -7.55 -11.90
C ALA A 78 10.67 -7.25 -12.97
N ALA A 79 11.94 -7.60 -12.71
CA ALA A 79 13.04 -7.42 -13.65
C ALA A 79 12.85 -8.17 -14.99
N ALA A 80 12.07 -9.25 -15.04
CA ALA A 80 11.79 -10.00 -16.26
C ALA A 80 10.87 -9.26 -17.23
N TYR A 81 10.14 -8.24 -16.78
CA TYR A 81 9.29 -7.40 -17.63
C TYR A 81 10.02 -6.18 -18.21
N ARG A 82 11.24 -5.91 -17.72
CA ARG A 82 12.02 -4.73 -18.06
C ARG A 82 12.56 -4.83 -19.49
N GLU A 83 12.31 -3.78 -20.26
CA GLU A 83 13.05 -3.49 -21.49
C GLU A 83 14.16 -2.46 -21.18
N PRO A 84 15.43 -2.70 -21.57
CA PRO A 84 16.55 -1.80 -21.25
C PRO A 84 16.31 -0.34 -21.63
N ASP A 85 15.78 -0.10 -22.84
CA ASP A 85 15.45 1.22 -23.39
C ASP A 85 13.93 1.47 -23.43
N GLY A 86 13.19 0.77 -22.56
CA GLY A 86 11.73 0.82 -22.52
C GLY A 86 11.13 1.99 -21.74
N LEU A 87 9.80 1.96 -21.63
CA LEU A 87 9.06 2.93 -20.83
C LEU A 87 9.39 2.77 -19.35
N ARG A 88 9.59 3.92 -18.71
CA ARG A 88 9.76 4.00 -17.26
C ARG A 88 9.04 5.22 -16.69
N LEU A 89 8.64 5.14 -15.43
CA LEU A 89 8.30 6.32 -14.63
C LEU A 89 9.58 6.91 -14.03
N THR A 90 9.59 8.24 -13.89
CA THR A 90 10.59 8.93 -13.08
C THR A 90 10.31 8.70 -11.60
N ASP A 91 11.30 8.91 -10.74
CA ASP A 91 11.10 8.76 -9.30
C ASP A 91 10.01 9.68 -8.75
N LEU A 92 9.97 10.92 -9.24
CA LEU A 92 8.92 11.86 -8.89
C LEU A 92 7.53 11.36 -9.32
N ALA A 93 7.42 10.78 -10.52
CA ALA A 93 6.15 10.24 -11.01
C ALA A 93 5.68 9.01 -10.22
N ILE A 94 6.61 8.19 -9.71
CA ILE A 94 6.29 7.07 -8.82
C ILE A 94 5.77 7.59 -7.48
N ASP A 95 6.44 8.58 -6.90
CA ASP A 95 6.04 9.14 -5.61
C ASP A 95 4.66 9.82 -5.71
N ASP A 96 4.44 10.62 -6.77
CA ASP A 96 3.13 11.22 -7.07
C ASP A 96 2.03 10.16 -7.21
N LEU A 97 2.29 9.07 -7.94
CA LEU A 97 1.33 7.98 -8.13
C LEU A 97 1.01 7.29 -6.80
N MET A 98 2.05 6.99 -6.01
CA MET A 98 1.89 6.33 -4.71
C MET A 98 1.03 7.20 -3.79
N TYR A 99 1.34 8.49 -3.66
CA TYR A 99 0.61 9.38 -2.78
C TYR A 99 -0.84 9.63 -3.23
N ARG A 100 -1.10 9.78 -4.53
CA ARG A 100 -2.49 9.90 -5.02
C ARG A 100 -3.32 8.65 -4.70
N ARG A 101 -2.71 7.47 -4.85
CA ARG A 101 -3.39 6.21 -4.50
C ARG A 101 -3.61 6.10 -3.00
N LEU A 102 -2.63 6.49 -2.19
CA LEU A 102 -2.75 6.51 -0.74
C LEU A 102 -3.88 7.43 -0.29
N ASP A 103 -3.92 8.65 -0.82
CA ASP A 103 -4.95 9.64 -0.51
C ASP A 103 -6.35 9.14 -0.90
N MET A 104 -6.48 8.47 -2.05
CA MET A 104 -7.72 7.80 -2.45
C MET A 104 -8.14 6.70 -1.47
N MET A 105 -7.23 5.79 -1.11
CA MET A 105 -7.53 4.71 -0.17
C MET A 105 -7.89 5.25 1.21
N ALA A 106 -7.20 6.29 1.68
CA ALA A 106 -7.52 6.98 2.92
C ALA A 106 -8.94 7.58 2.90
N GLY A 107 -9.40 8.10 1.75
CA GLY A 107 -10.78 8.54 1.57
C GLY A 107 -11.78 7.40 1.73
N VAL A 108 -11.55 6.26 1.07
CA VAL A 108 -12.41 5.06 1.19
C VAL A 108 -12.48 4.57 2.64
N LEU A 109 -11.34 4.51 3.34
CA LEU A 109 -11.30 4.09 4.74
C LEU A 109 -11.99 5.10 5.66
N ALA A 110 -11.86 6.41 5.39
CA ALA A 110 -12.54 7.46 6.14
C ALA A 110 -14.07 7.36 6.01
N ASP A 111 -14.58 7.06 4.81
CA ASP A 111 -16.00 6.83 4.58
C ASP A 111 -16.51 5.55 5.28
N ARG A 112 -15.65 4.54 5.41
CA ARG A 112 -15.98 3.23 6.00
C ARG A 112 -15.95 3.22 7.53
N PHE A 113 -15.11 4.06 8.14
CA PHE A 113 -14.82 4.02 9.56
C PHE A 113 -15.06 5.36 10.25
N ALA A 114 -15.93 5.34 11.26
CA ALA A 114 -16.20 6.52 12.08
C ALA A 114 -14.94 7.01 12.80
N ALA A 115 -14.83 8.35 12.91
CA ALA A 115 -13.73 9.03 13.57
C ALA A 115 -12.33 8.63 13.05
N TRP A 116 -12.23 8.24 11.76
CA TRP A 116 -10.97 7.83 11.14
C TRP A 116 -9.81 8.78 11.47
N ASP A 117 -10.01 10.09 11.37
CA ASP A 117 -8.95 11.09 11.63
C ASP A 117 -8.48 11.13 13.09
N ALA A 118 -9.27 10.61 14.04
CA ALA A 118 -8.93 10.52 15.46
C ALA A 118 -8.35 9.15 15.85
N TRP A 119 -8.24 8.20 14.92
CA TRP A 119 -7.57 6.93 15.20
C TRP A 119 -6.10 7.15 15.53
N PRO A 120 -5.50 6.26 16.36
CA PRO A 120 -4.05 6.23 16.52
C PRO A 120 -3.34 6.19 15.16
N ALA A 121 -2.25 6.94 15.01
CA ALA A 121 -1.49 7.01 13.76
C ALA A 121 -1.02 5.63 13.29
N ASP A 122 -0.57 4.77 14.22
CA ASP A 122 -0.20 3.39 13.92
C ASP A 122 -1.40 2.55 13.40
N ALA A 123 -2.61 2.73 13.93
CA ALA A 123 -3.81 2.04 13.43
C ALA A 123 -4.16 2.50 12.01
N GLN A 124 -4.06 3.79 11.72
CA GLN A 124 -4.25 4.31 10.36
C GLN A 124 -3.23 3.70 9.39
N LEU A 125 -1.95 3.68 9.75
CA LEU A 125 -0.90 3.10 8.91
C LEU A 125 -1.12 1.59 8.68
N GLY A 126 -1.54 0.86 9.72
CA GLY A 126 -1.86 -0.57 9.63
C GLY A 126 -3.03 -0.85 8.70
N ALA A 127 -4.14 -0.10 8.84
CA ALA A 127 -5.30 -0.24 7.98
C ALA A 127 -5.00 0.14 6.52
N LEU A 128 -4.25 1.23 6.29
CA LEU A 128 -3.80 1.63 4.95
C LEU A 128 -2.85 0.60 4.33
N SER A 129 -1.96 0.01 5.11
CA SER A 129 -1.08 -1.08 4.66
C SER A 129 -1.88 -2.31 4.21
N LEU A 130 -2.91 -2.70 4.97
CA LEU A 130 -3.79 -3.81 4.60
C LEU A 130 -4.61 -3.47 3.35
N ALA A 131 -5.17 -2.27 3.28
CA ALA A 131 -5.87 -1.75 2.10
C ALA A 131 -4.98 -1.71 0.85
N TRP A 132 -3.70 -1.36 1.01
CA TRP A 132 -2.74 -1.34 -0.08
C TRP A 132 -2.54 -2.73 -0.69
N ALA A 133 -2.38 -3.74 0.17
CA ALA A 133 -2.13 -5.12 -0.24
C ALA A 133 -3.39 -5.86 -0.74
N CYS A 134 -4.54 -5.57 -0.14
CA CYS A 134 -5.77 -6.37 -0.32
C CYS A 134 -6.94 -5.62 -0.96
N GLY A 135 -6.79 -4.33 -1.23
CA GLY A 135 -7.84 -3.45 -1.74
C GLY A 135 -8.53 -2.63 -0.63
N PRO A 136 -8.93 -1.38 -0.92
CA PRO A 136 -9.39 -0.44 0.10
C PRO A 136 -10.76 -0.76 0.70
N ASP A 137 -11.60 -1.53 0.01
CA ASP A 137 -12.93 -1.88 0.51
C ASP A 137 -12.86 -2.88 1.67
N LEU A 138 -11.78 -3.66 1.79
CA LEU A 138 -11.59 -4.64 2.87
C LEU A 138 -12.77 -5.62 3.04
N ASP A 139 -13.52 -5.92 1.98
CA ASP A 139 -14.73 -6.76 2.07
C ASP A 139 -14.41 -8.23 2.40
N GLY A 140 -13.21 -8.70 2.05
CA GLY A 140 -12.69 -10.00 2.48
C GLY A 140 -12.26 -10.07 3.96
N TRP A 141 -12.40 -8.99 4.71
CA TRP A 141 -11.84 -8.83 6.06
C TRP A 141 -12.88 -8.46 7.12
N PRO A 142 -14.02 -9.17 7.23
CA PRO A 142 -15.15 -8.75 8.07
C PRO A 142 -14.80 -8.67 9.57
N ARG A 143 -13.96 -9.59 10.08
CA ARG A 143 -13.55 -9.58 11.50
C ARG A 143 -12.61 -8.42 11.81
N PHE A 144 -11.65 -8.13 10.94
CA PHE A 144 -10.81 -6.95 11.03
C PHE A 144 -11.63 -5.66 10.99
N VAL A 145 -12.55 -5.55 10.02
CA VAL A 145 -13.46 -4.39 9.90
C VAL A 145 -14.31 -4.23 11.17
N SER A 146 -14.82 -5.33 11.73
CA SER A 146 -15.57 -5.30 12.99
C SER A 146 -14.71 -4.80 14.16
N ALA A 147 -13.47 -5.29 14.29
CA ALA A 147 -12.55 -4.87 15.33
C ALA A 147 -12.22 -3.36 15.21
N CYS A 148 -11.91 -2.90 14.01
CA CYS A 148 -11.66 -1.49 13.74
C CYS A 148 -12.87 -0.59 14.03
N ARG A 149 -14.10 -1.03 13.72
CA ARG A 149 -15.33 -0.28 14.07
C ARG A 149 -15.54 -0.18 15.57
N ALA A 150 -15.16 -1.23 16.31
CA ALA A 150 -15.17 -1.23 17.77
C ALA A 150 -13.93 -0.52 18.38
N GLN A 151 -12.98 -0.06 17.54
CA GLN A 151 -11.66 0.42 17.95
C GLN A 151 -10.91 -0.57 18.86
N ASP A 152 -11.17 -1.86 18.68
CA ASP A 152 -10.45 -2.94 19.36
C ASP A 152 -9.15 -3.24 18.58
N TRP A 153 -8.12 -2.47 18.90
CA TRP A 153 -6.83 -2.57 18.22
C TRP A 153 -6.09 -3.88 18.52
N THR A 154 -6.33 -4.48 19.70
CA THR A 154 -5.78 -5.80 20.01
C THR A 154 -6.35 -6.84 19.06
N ARG A 155 -7.68 -6.86 18.87
CA ARG A 155 -8.32 -7.77 17.91
C ARG A 155 -7.96 -7.44 16.47
N ALA A 156 -7.80 -6.16 16.12
CA ALA A 156 -7.34 -5.76 14.80
C ALA A 156 -5.96 -6.33 14.47
N ALA A 157 -5.04 -6.40 15.44
CA ALA A 157 -3.72 -7.01 15.26
C ALA A 157 -3.80 -8.50 14.87
N GLU A 158 -4.69 -9.24 15.53
CA GLU A 158 -4.93 -10.67 15.27
C GLU A 158 -5.58 -10.92 13.92
N GLU A 159 -6.48 -10.03 13.51
CA GLU A 159 -7.26 -10.17 12.28
C GLU A 159 -6.56 -9.59 11.04
N ALA A 160 -5.52 -8.77 11.19
CA ALA A 160 -4.77 -8.17 10.08
C ALA A 160 -3.69 -9.11 9.49
N GLN A 161 -4.00 -10.40 9.37
CA GLN A 161 -3.09 -11.45 8.92
C GLN A 161 -3.40 -11.92 7.49
N ILE A 162 -2.57 -11.54 6.53
CA ILE A 162 -2.70 -11.96 5.12
C ILE A 162 -2.26 -13.42 4.99
N ASP A 163 -3.03 -14.21 4.24
CA ASP A 163 -2.70 -15.60 3.95
C ASP A 163 -1.33 -15.71 3.26
N THR A 164 -0.42 -16.44 3.90
CA THR A 164 0.97 -16.61 3.47
C THR A 164 1.18 -17.85 2.59
N THR A 165 0.16 -18.70 2.43
CA THR A 165 0.27 -20.00 1.73
C THR A 165 0.71 -19.86 0.29
N ARG A 166 0.16 -18.86 -0.43
CA ARG A 166 0.46 -18.59 -1.84
C ARG A 166 1.40 -17.40 -2.05
N ASN A 167 1.63 -16.60 -1.01
CA ASN A 167 2.49 -15.44 -1.07
C ASN A 167 3.32 -15.31 0.22
N PRO A 168 4.40 -16.08 0.37
CA PRO A 168 5.25 -16.03 1.56
C PRO A 168 5.85 -14.65 1.83
N GLY A 169 5.94 -13.78 0.82
CA GLY A 169 6.47 -12.41 0.94
C GLY A 169 5.64 -11.52 1.88
N VAL A 170 4.36 -11.85 2.13
CA VAL A 170 3.51 -11.05 3.02
C VAL A 170 3.80 -11.25 4.51
N ARG A 171 4.63 -12.24 4.89
CA ARG A 171 4.99 -12.49 6.30
C ARG A 171 5.58 -11.26 6.98
N ALA A 172 6.48 -10.56 6.30
CA ALA A 172 7.06 -9.33 6.82
C ALA A 172 5.98 -8.26 7.07
N ARG A 173 4.99 -8.14 6.17
CA ARG A 173 3.87 -7.21 6.34
C ARG A 173 3.00 -7.58 7.54
N ASN A 174 2.68 -8.86 7.73
CA ASN A 174 1.90 -9.35 8.86
C ASN A 174 2.56 -9.03 10.21
N GLU A 175 3.89 -9.18 10.32
CA GLU A 175 4.62 -8.80 11.53
C GLU A 175 4.52 -7.29 11.80
N ARG A 176 4.65 -6.47 10.76
CA ARG A 176 4.48 -5.01 10.88
C ARG A 176 3.06 -4.63 11.29
N HIS A 177 2.04 -5.31 10.77
CA HIS A 177 0.66 -5.09 11.20
C HIS A 177 0.48 -5.38 12.69
N ARG A 178 1.08 -6.47 13.20
CA ARG A 178 1.05 -6.81 14.63
C ARG A 178 1.60 -5.65 15.47
N VAL A 179 2.78 -5.13 15.14
CA VAL A 179 3.41 -4.01 15.86
C VAL A 179 2.53 -2.75 15.81
N LEU A 180 2.03 -2.38 14.63
CA LEU A 180 1.21 -1.18 14.45
C LEU A 180 -0.07 -1.22 15.29
N PHE A 181 -0.80 -2.33 15.25
CA PHE A 181 -2.04 -2.45 16.01
C PHE A 181 -1.79 -2.66 17.52
N ALA A 182 -0.66 -3.27 17.92
CA ALA A 182 -0.23 -3.30 19.32
C ALA A 182 0.09 -1.89 19.87
N ASN A 183 0.81 -1.06 19.10
CA ASN A 183 1.07 0.34 19.44
C ASN A 183 -0.23 1.14 19.54
N ALA A 184 -1.17 0.93 18.61
CA ALA A 184 -2.49 1.55 18.67
C ALA A 184 -3.28 1.13 19.92
N ALA A 185 -3.19 -0.14 20.33
CA ALA A 185 -3.80 -0.62 21.56
C ALA A 185 -3.17 0.03 22.81
N ALA A 186 -1.85 0.18 22.83
CA ALA A 186 -1.12 0.82 23.93
C ALA A 186 -1.48 2.31 24.07
N THR A 187 -1.47 3.05 22.97
CA THR A 187 -1.84 4.48 22.92
C THR A 187 -3.29 4.69 23.35
N ALA A 188 -4.23 3.86 22.85
CA ALA A 188 -5.64 3.95 23.22
C ALA A 188 -5.90 3.67 24.71
N ARG A 189 -5.10 2.80 25.35
CA ARG A 189 -5.20 2.52 26.79
C ARG A 189 -4.62 3.63 27.68
N ASN A 190 -3.65 4.38 27.19
CA ASN A 190 -2.98 5.43 27.97
C ASN A 190 -2.78 6.74 27.18
N PRO A 191 -3.88 7.41 26.77
CA PRO A 191 -3.81 8.58 25.89
C PRO A 191 -3.21 9.82 26.56
N LEU A 192 -3.08 9.84 27.89
CA LEU A 192 -2.44 10.93 28.63
C LEU A 192 -0.91 10.84 28.61
N ALA A 193 -0.36 9.62 28.52
CA ALA A 193 1.08 9.39 28.46
C ALA A 193 1.58 9.13 27.02
N LEU A 194 0.71 8.64 26.15
CA LEU A 194 1.04 8.26 24.78
C LEU A 194 0.09 8.99 23.82
N ASP A 195 0.63 9.96 23.09
CA ASP A 195 -0.13 10.72 22.10
C ASP A 195 -0.60 9.80 20.94
N PRO A 196 -1.92 9.66 20.70
CA PRO A 196 -2.43 8.89 19.56
C PRO A 196 -2.06 9.49 18.20
N GLY A 197 -1.75 10.79 18.14
CA GLY A 197 -1.30 11.47 16.93
C GLY A 197 0.14 11.13 16.52
N THR A 198 0.93 10.57 17.43
CA THR A 198 2.31 10.15 17.19
C THR A 198 2.33 8.78 16.53
N LEU A 199 3.10 8.66 15.44
CA LEU A 199 3.41 7.37 14.83
C LEU A 199 4.61 6.75 15.55
N TRP A 200 4.35 5.66 16.27
CA TRP A 200 5.37 5.00 17.08
C TRP A 200 6.21 4.01 16.28
N TRP A 201 5.67 3.46 15.20
CA TRP A 201 6.43 2.68 14.22
C TRP A 201 7.74 3.41 13.80
N PRO A 202 8.90 2.71 13.77
CA PRO A 202 9.08 1.26 13.90
C PRO A 202 9.31 0.73 15.32
N LEU A 203 9.14 1.56 16.35
CA LEU A 203 9.25 1.11 17.74
C LEU A 203 8.05 0.22 18.12
N GLU A 204 8.28 -0.75 18.98
CA GLU A 204 7.22 -1.51 19.64
C GLU A 204 7.06 -0.99 21.07
N LEU A 205 5.88 -0.45 21.38
CA LEU A 205 5.56 0.03 22.72
C LEU A 205 5.38 -1.17 23.66
N VAL A 206 6.33 -1.34 24.57
CA VAL A 206 6.21 -2.35 25.64
C VAL A 206 5.23 -1.81 26.67
N CYS A 207 4.05 -2.42 26.77
CA CYS A 207 3.18 -2.18 27.92
C CYS A 207 3.83 -2.84 29.14
N SER A 208 4.20 -2.03 30.13
CA SER A 208 4.55 -2.50 31.47
C SER A 208 3.29 -2.74 32.30
#